data_AF-I2J6U1-F1
#
_entry.id   AF-I2J6U1-F1
#
_cell.length_a   1.000
_cell.length_b   1.000
_cell.length_c   1.000
_cell.angle_alpha   90.00
_cell.angle_beta   90.00
_cell.angle_gamma   90.00
#
_symmetry.space_group_name_H-M   'P 1'
#
loop_
_entity.id
_entity.type
_entity.pdbx_description
1 polymer ?
#
loop_
_entity_poly.entity_id
_entity_poly.type
_entity_poly.pdbx_seq_one_letter_code
_entity_poly.pdbx_strand_id
1 'polypeptide(L)'
;MTRTEYLNQLEAYLMKLPQSDRIEAMDYFKELFDDAGPEGEEELIASLGSPKEAAHDVLTTLLDKKINEENSSKNDRHILRIALLALLAAPIGIPVGIGLLMAIIGIFIAAVSVLIAFFAVSAAGMVLGAVLLFESFYILAESTSAFILIFGGGLLAIGASSLVLLATSYVTRFFGLLVLRLIQWILNRGKRGERHA
;
A
#
# COMPACT_ATOMS: atom_id res chain seq x y z
N MET A 1 -54.04 21.36 -24.00
CA MET A 1 -54.19 19.96 -23.57
C MET A 1 -54.97 20.00 -22.26
N THR A 2 -55.95 19.13 -22.05
CA THR A 2 -56.70 19.12 -20.78
C THR A 2 -55.97 18.29 -19.73
N ARG A 3 -56.19 18.55 -18.43
CA ARG A 3 -55.64 17.74 -17.32
C ARG A 3 -55.82 16.23 -17.53
N THR A 4 -57.03 15.82 -17.90
CA THR A 4 -57.36 14.39 -18.13
C THR A 4 -56.52 13.80 -19.26
N GLU A 5 -56.28 14.57 -20.32
CA GLU A 5 -55.47 14.13 -21.45
C GLU A 5 -53.99 14.02 -21.06
N TYR A 6 -53.49 14.97 -20.25
CA TYR A 6 -52.10 14.98 -19.76
C TYR A 6 -51.81 13.77 -18.89
N LEU A 7 -52.66 13.52 -17.89
CA LEU A 7 -52.50 12.41 -16.94
C LEU A 7 -52.62 11.04 -17.62
N ASN A 8 -53.54 10.88 -18.59
CA ASN A 8 -53.67 9.65 -19.36
C ASN A 8 -52.40 9.33 -20.18
N GLN A 9 -51.79 10.36 -20.80
CA GLN A 9 -50.54 10.17 -21.55
C GLN A 9 -49.37 9.87 -20.61
N LEU A 10 -49.29 10.57 -19.47
CA LEU A 10 -48.28 10.36 -18.45
C LEU A 10 -48.33 8.93 -17.88
N GLU A 11 -49.53 8.43 -17.56
CA GLU A 11 -49.73 7.03 -17.11
C GLU A 11 -49.26 6.01 -18.16
N ALA A 12 -49.55 6.24 -19.44
CA ALA A 12 -49.10 5.39 -20.53
C ALA A 12 -47.57 5.31 -20.62
N TYR A 13 -46.87 6.44 -20.43
CA TYR A 13 -45.39 6.46 -20.40
C TYR A 13 -44.81 5.80 -19.14
N LEU A 14 -45.53 5.86 -18.02
CA LEU A 14 -45.12 5.23 -16.75
C LEU A 14 -45.50 3.74 -16.63
N MET A 15 -46.16 3.12 -17.62
CA MET A 15 -46.47 1.68 -17.61
C MET A 15 -45.25 0.77 -17.43
N LYS A 16 -44.04 1.26 -17.77
CA LYS A 16 -42.78 0.53 -17.57
C LYS A 16 -42.38 0.40 -16.10
N LEU A 17 -42.95 1.19 -15.21
CA LEU A 17 -42.72 1.10 -13.76
C LEU A 17 -43.51 -0.05 -13.13
N PRO A 18 -43.01 -0.62 -12.01
CA PRO A 18 -43.81 -1.48 -11.14
C PRO A 18 -45.13 -0.80 -10.73
N GLN A 19 -46.15 -1.60 -10.47
CA GLN A 19 -47.50 -1.08 -10.19
C GLN A 19 -47.54 -0.13 -8.98
N SER A 20 -46.77 -0.39 -7.92
CA SER A 20 -46.68 0.50 -6.75
C SER A 20 -46.14 1.88 -7.12
N ASP A 21 -44.98 1.90 -7.79
CA ASP A 21 -44.23 3.13 -8.09
C ASP A 21 -44.99 3.99 -9.12
N ARG A 22 -45.74 3.36 -10.02
CA ARG A 22 -46.62 4.05 -10.98
C ARG A 22 -47.82 4.71 -10.29
N ILE A 23 -48.46 4.04 -9.33
CA ILE A 23 -49.60 4.59 -8.59
C ILE A 23 -49.15 5.79 -7.76
N GLU A 24 -48.03 5.65 -7.04
CA GLU A 24 -47.45 6.72 -6.23
C GLU A 24 -47.09 7.95 -7.08
N ALA A 25 -46.42 7.74 -8.22
CA ALA A 25 -46.14 8.82 -9.16
C ALA A 25 -47.44 9.48 -9.67
N MET A 26 -48.46 8.69 -10.01
CA MET A 26 -49.75 9.26 -10.45
C MET A 26 -50.50 10.05 -9.40
N ASP A 27 -50.45 9.60 -8.15
CA ASP A 27 -51.12 10.32 -7.08
C ASP A 27 -50.42 11.65 -6.79
N TYR A 28 -49.09 11.70 -6.88
CA TYR A 28 -48.33 12.96 -6.80
C TYR A 28 -48.75 13.98 -7.88
N PHE A 29 -48.82 13.56 -9.15
CA PHE A 29 -49.24 14.48 -10.22
C PHE A 29 -50.71 14.88 -10.08
N LYS A 30 -51.60 13.97 -9.64
CA LYS A 30 -53.02 14.32 -9.41
C LYS A 30 -53.18 15.39 -8.34
N GLU A 31 -52.46 15.27 -7.23
CA GLU A 31 -52.45 16.24 -6.13
C GLU A 31 -51.96 17.61 -6.63
N LEU A 32 -50.90 17.63 -7.44
CA LEU A 32 -50.37 18.86 -8.03
C LEU A 32 -51.39 19.58 -8.94
N PHE A 33 -52.17 18.81 -9.72
CA PHE A 33 -53.26 19.35 -10.53
C PHE A 33 -54.49 19.76 -9.70
N ASP A 34 -54.75 19.12 -8.56
CA ASP A 34 -55.82 19.50 -7.63
C ASP A 34 -55.50 20.82 -6.92
N ASP A 35 -54.24 21.03 -6.53
CA ASP A 35 -53.75 22.25 -5.89
C ASP A 35 -53.73 23.46 -6.83
N ALA A 36 -53.41 23.24 -8.12
CA ALA A 36 -53.45 24.29 -9.13
C ALA A 36 -54.87 24.78 -9.42
N GLY A 37 -55.87 23.90 -9.24
CA GLY A 37 -57.27 24.21 -9.52
C GLY A 37 -57.56 24.50 -11.00
N PRO A 38 -58.84 24.72 -11.36
CA PRO A 38 -59.26 24.88 -12.76
C PRO A 38 -58.70 26.14 -13.45
N GLU A 39 -58.24 27.13 -12.69
CA GLU A 39 -57.62 28.36 -13.23
C GLU A 39 -56.10 28.20 -13.47
N GLY A 40 -55.44 27.23 -12.82
CA GLY A 40 -53.98 27.03 -12.86
C GLY A 40 -53.50 25.83 -13.69
N GLU A 41 -54.41 25.02 -14.27
CA GLU A 41 -54.03 23.81 -15.02
C GLU A 41 -53.15 24.11 -16.25
N GLU A 42 -53.43 25.19 -16.97
CA GLU A 42 -52.64 25.56 -18.17
C GLU A 42 -51.22 25.99 -17.81
N GLU A 43 -51.05 26.73 -16.71
CA GLU A 43 -49.74 27.17 -16.22
C GLU A 43 -48.92 25.99 -15.68
N LEU A 44 -49.58 25.04 -15.01
CA LEU A 44 -48.93 23.82 -14.52
C LEU A 44 -48.46 22.92 -15.67
N ILE A 45 -49.25 22.76 -16.73
CA ILE A 45 -48.84 22.00 -17.93
C ILE A 45 -47.64 22.66 -18.61
N ALA A 46 -47.58 24.00 -18.65
CA ALA A 46 -46.44 24.73 -19.19
C ALA A 46 -45.17 24.56 -18.33
N SER A 47 -45.33 24.50 -17.00
CA SER A 47 -44.24 24.30 -16.04
C SER A 47 -43.69 22.87 -16.04
N LEU A 48 -44.56 21.86 -16.09
CA LEU A 48 -44.20 20.44 -16.11
C LEU A 48 -43.64 19.98 -17.46
N GLY A 49 -43.82 20.76 -18.53
CA GLY A 49 -43.40 20.39 -19.87
C GLY A 49 -44.24 19.25 -20.45
N SER A 50 -43.68 18.53 -21.43
CA SER A 50 -44.43 17.47 -22.10
C SER A 50 -44.64 16.23 -21.20
N PRO A 51 -45.77 15.50 -21.29
CA PRO A 51 -46.02 14.29 -20.48
C PRO A 51 -44.91 13.23 -20.61
N LYS A 52 -44.24 13.20 -21.76
CA LYS A 52 -43.11 12.29 -22.03
C LYS A 52 -41.85 12.68 -21.25
N GLU A 53 -41.61 13.97 -21.10
CA GLU A 53 -40.44 14.52 -20.41
C GLU A 53 -40.59 14.36 -18.90
N ALA A 54 -41.77 14.68 -18.35
CA ALA A 54 -42.12 14.40 -16.96
C ALA A 54 -42.01 12.90 -16.62
N ALA A 55 -42.50 12.01 -17.49
CA ALA A 55 -42.32 10.57 -17.30
C ALA A 55 -40.86 10.15 -17.33
N HIS A 56 -40.05 10.74 -18.21
CA HIS A 56 -38.63 10.43 -18.32
C HIS A 56 -37.88 10.79 -17.04
N ASP A 57 -38.17 11.96 -16.47
CA ASP A 57 -37.50 12.46 -15.26
C ASP A 57 -37.83 11.61 -14.01
N VAL A 58 -39.08 11.16 -13.90
CA VAL A 58 -39.49 10.19 -12.86
C VAL A 58 -38.76 8.87 -13.04
N LEU A 59 -38.70 8.36 -14.27
CA LEU A 59 -38.02 7.09 -14.58
C LEU A 59 -36.51 7.17 -14.25
N THR A 60 -35.82 8.25 -14.62
CA THR A 60 -34.39 8.44 -14.35
C THR A 60 -34.12 8.57 -12.85
N THR A 61 -34.92 9.37 -12.14
CA THR A 61 -34.77 9.56 -10.69
C THR A 61 -34.94 8.26 -9.90
N LEU A 62 -35.95 7.45 -10.26
CA LEU A 62 -36.18 6.15 -9.61
C LEU A 62 -35.12 5.11 -9.98
N LEU A 63 -34.61 5.13 -11.21
CA LEU A 63 -33.54 4.24 -11.67
C LEU A 63 -32.22 4.55 -10.92
N ASP A 64 -31.85 5.82 -10.83
CA ASP A 64 -30.65 6.26 -10.11
C ASP A 64 -30.74 5.93 -8.63
N LYS A 65 -31.92 6.10 -8.00
CA LYS A 65 -32.13 5.72 -6.60
C LYS A 65 -31.92 4.21 -6.38
N LYS A 66 -32.52 3.35 -7.21
CA LYS A 66 -32.34 1.88 -7.08
C LYS A 66 -30.90 1.44 -7.36
N ILE A 67 -30.23 2.04 -8.35
CA ILE A 67 -28.83 1.73 -8.68
C ILE A 67 -27.91 2.12 -7.50
N ASN A 68 -28.13 3.29 -6.90
CA ASN A 68 -27.36 3.75 -5.75
C ASN A 68 -27.61 2.91 -4.48
N GLU A 69 -28.85 2.47 -4.23
CA GLU A 69 -29.19 1.54 -3.15
C GLU A 69 -28.60 0.13 -3.36
N GLU A 70 -28.61 -0.41 -4.59
CA GLU A 70 -28.01 -1.72 -4.86
C GLU A 70 -26.48 -1.68 -4.73
N ASN A 71 -25.83 -0.64 -5.27
CA ASN A 71 -24.38 -0.49 -5.22
C ASN A 71 -23.86 -0.26 -3.80
N SER A 72 -24.56 0.53 -2.99
CA SER A 72 -24.21 0.72 -1.57
C SER A 72 -24.32 -0.59 -0.78
N SER A 73 -25.41 -1.35 -0.95
CA SER A 73 -25.61 -2.61 -0.22
C SER A 73 -24.65 -3.74 -0.64
N LYS A 74 -24.23 -3.79 -1.92
CA LYS A 74 -23.21 -4.74 -2.40
C LYS A 74 -21.85 -4.42 -1.80
N ASN A 75 -21.46 -3.15 -1.79
CA ASN A 75 -20.19 -2.73 -1.19
C ASN A 75 -20.17 -3.04 0.30
N ASP A 76 -21.24 -2.73 1.04
CA ASP A 76 -21.32 -3.03 2.47
C ASP A 76 -21.23 -4.53 2.75
N ARG A 77 -21.89 -5.38 1.97
CA ARG A 77 -21.80 -6.83 2.15
C ARG A 77 -20.41 -7.38 1.82
N HIS A 78 -19.72 -6.80 0.83
CA HIS A 78 -18.33 -7.14 0.52
C HIS A 78 -17.36 -6.66 1.61
N ILE A 79 -17.54 -5.44 2.10
CA ILE A 79 -16.76 -4.85 3.20
C ILE A 79 -16.96 -5.65 4.49
N LEU A 80 -18.19 -6.01 4.84
CA LEU A 80 -18.51 -6.85 6.00
C LEU A 80 -17.89 -8.25 5.89
N ARG A 81 -17.87 -8.86 4.70
CA ARG A 81 -17.18 -10.13 4.46
C ARG A 81 -15.67 -10.00 4.64
N ILE A 82 -15.06 -8.95 4.12
CA ILE A 82 -13.63 -8.68 4.30
C ILE A 82 -13.32 -8.41 5.78
N ALA A 83 -14.15 -7.64 6.48
CA ALA A 83 -13.99 -7.35 7.90
C ALA A 83 -14.13 -8.61 8.76
N LEU A 84 -15.10 -9.49 8.46
CA LEU A 84 -15.27 -10.77 9.15
C LEU A 84 -14.09 -11.72 8.90
N LEU A 85 -13.59 -11.79 7.65
CA LEU A 85 -12.39 -12.56 7.31
C LEU A 85 -11.14 -11.99 7.98
N ALA A 86 -10.99 -10.67 8.01
CA ALA A 86 -9.88 -9.99 8.67
C ALA A 86 -9.95 -10.18 10.19
N LEU A 87 -11.13 -10.17 10.80
CA LEU A 87 -11.32 -10.43 12.23
C LEU A 87 -10.95 -11.89 12.60
N LEU A 88 -11.27 -12.85 11.72
CA LEU A 88 -10.92 -14.25 11.92
C LEU A 88 -9.45 -14.55 11.59
N ALA A 89 -8.87 -13.84 10.62
CA ALA A 89 -7.47 -13.96 10.25
C ALA A 89 -6.54 -13.16 11.18
N ALA A 90 -7.01 -12.09 11.82
CA ALA A 90 -6.26 -11.24 12.75
C ALA A 90 -5.54 -12.00 13.88
N PRO A 91 -6.15 -12.97 14.58
CA PRO A 91 -5.47 -13.71 15.63
C PRO A 91 -4.25 -14.51 15.14
N ILE A 92 -4.17 -14.85 13.84
CA ILE A 92 -3.02 -15.55 13.24
C ILE A 92 -2.12 -14.55 12.49
N GLY A 93 -2.71 -13.61 11.77
CA GLY A 93 -2.01 -12.61 10.95
C GLY A 93 -1.18 -11.63 11.77
N ILE A 94 -1.67 -11.20 12.95
CA ILE A 94 -0.92 -10.28 13.81
C ILE A 94 0.34 -10.97 14.37
N PRO A 95 0.27 -12.16 15.00
CA PRO A 95 1.47 -12.86 15.44
C PRO A 95 2.44 -13.20 14.31
N VAL A 96 1.93 -13.65 13.16
CA VAL A 96 2.77 -13.97 11.99
C VAL A 96 3.47 -12.71 11.46
N GLY A 97 2.76 -11.59 11.38
CA GLY A 97 3.34 -10.31 10.97
C GLY A 97 4.44 -9.82 11.91
N ILE A 98 4.21 -9.91 13.22
CA ILE A 98 5.23 -9.58 14.23
C ILE A 98 6.42 -10.55 14.12
N GLY A 99 6.15 -11.84 13.95
CA GLY A 99 7.19 -12.87 13.77
C GLY A 99 8.07 -12.59 12.54
N LEU A 100 7.46 -12.20 11.42
CA LEU A 100 8.18 -11.83 10.21
C LEU A 100 9.06 -10.59 10.44
N LEU A 101 8.53 -9.56 11.11
CA LEU A 101 9.29 -8.36 11.46
C LEU A 101 10.48 -8.69 12.37
N MET A 102 10.26 -9.49 13.40
CA MET A 102 11.32 -9.92 14.31
C MET A 102 12.38 -10.76 13.60
N ALA A 103 11.98 -11.62 12.65
CA ALA A 103 12.92 -12.39 11.84
C ALA A 103 13.80 -11.46 10.98
N ILE A 104 13.21 -10.45 10.33
CA ILE A 104 13.95 -9.46 9.53
C ILE A 104 14.95 -8.69 10.41
N ILE A 105 14.52 -8.22 11.58
CA ILE A 105 15.39 -7.53 12.54
C ILE A 105 16.50 -8.46 13.03
N GLY A 106 16.18 -9.72 13.33
CA GLY A 106 17.14 -10.74 13.75
C GLY A 106 18.22 -11.00 12.70
N ILE A 107 17.83 -11.13 11.43
CA ILE A 107 18.76 -11.29 10.31
C ILE A 107 19.67 -10.07 10.19
N PHE A 108 19.12 -8.86 10.35
CA PHE A 108 19.91 -7.63 10.31
C PHE A 108 20.93 -7.56 11.45
N ILE A 109 20.52 -7.86 12.69
CA ILE A 109 21.42 -7.91 13.84
C ILE A 109 22.50 -8.97 13.65
N ALA A 110 22.14 -10.16 13.16
CA ALA A 110 23.09 -11.22 12.86
C ALA A 110 24.12 -10.82 11.80
N ALA A 111 23.69 -10.11 10.74
CA ALA A 111 24.60 -9.60 9.73
C ALA A 111 25.59 -8.57 10.33
N VAL A 112 25.09 -7.65 11.17
CA VAL A 112 25.92 -6.64 11.84
C VAL A 112 26.89 -7.29 12.83
N SER A 113 26.45 -8.27 13.61
CA SER A 113 27.31 -8.96 14.58
C SER A 113 28.45 -9.71 13.91
N VAL A 114 28.18 -10.37 12.77
CA VAL A 114 29.20 -11.03 11.95
C VAL A 114 30.23 -10.01 11.46
N LEU A 115 29.80 -8.85 10.97
CA LEU A 115 30.71 -7.79 10.53
C LEU A 115 31.63 -7.30 11.66
N ILE A 116 31.06 -7.07 12.85
CA ILE A 116 31.82 -6.65 14.03
C ILE A 116 32.82 -7.73 14.44
N ALA A 117 32.42 -9.01 14.42
CA ALA A 117 33.29 -10.13 14.74
C ALA A 117 34.49 -10.22 13.78
N PHE A 118 34.26 -10.11 12.47
CA PHE A 118 35.35 -10.09 11.48
C PHE A 118 36.30 -8.91 11.70
N PHE A 119 35.76 -7.72 12.00
CA PHE A 119 36.57 -6.55 12.32
C PHE A 119 37.42 -6.78 13.58
N ALA A 120 36.83 -7.32 14.64
CA ALA A 120 37.52 -7.61 15.89
C ALA A 120 38.63 -8.66 15.72
N VAL A 121 38.35 -9.77 15.02
CA VAL A 121 39.34 -10.81 14.71
C VAL A 121 40.51 -10.21 13.92
N SER A 122 40.22 -9.36 12.94
CA SER A 122 41.28 -8.73 12.18
C SER A 122 42.09 -7.72 12.99
N ALA A 123 41.45 -6.92 13.84
CA ALA A 123 42.16 -5.97 14.70
C ALA A 123 43.09 -6.73 15.66
N ALA A 124 42.60 -7.81 16.26
CA ALA A 124 43.40 -8.68 17.12
C ALA A 124 44.59 -9.30 16.37
N GLY A 125 44.37 -9.81 15.15
CA GLY A 125 45.44 -10.35 14.32
C GLY A 125 46.51 -9.31 13.95
N MET A 126 46.10 -8.05 13.74
CA MET A 126 47.02 -6.92 13.52
C MET A 126 47.87 -6.63 14.76
N VAL A 127 47.27 -6.60 15.94
CA VAL A 127 47.98 -6.39 17.22
C VAL A 127 48.94 -7.53 17.50
N LEU A 128 48.48 -8.79 17.38
CA LEU A 128 49.33 -9.97 17.56
C LEU A 128 50.50 -9.96 16.59
N GLY A 129 50.25 -9.69 15.31
CA GLY A 129 51.30 -9.59 14.32
C GLY A 129 52.32 -8.49 14.66
N ALA A 130 51.86 -7.32 15.13
CA ALA A 130 52.75 -6.23 15.55
C ALA A 130 53.60 -6.63 16.78
N VAL A 131 53.00 -7.27 17.78
CA VAL A 131 53.73 -7.77 18.96
C VAL A 131 54.80 -8.77 18.56
N LEU A 132 54.48 -9.73 17.68
CA LEU A 132 55.45 -10.70 17.16
C LEU A 132 56.60 -10.03 16.40
N LEU A 133 56.32 -8.96 15.65
CA LEU A 133 57.38 -8.18 15.00
C LEU A 133 58.31 -7.54 16.03
N PHE A 134 57.79 -6.94 17.10
CA PHE A 134 58.63 -6.36 18.15
C PHE A 134 59.44 -7.42 18.91
N GLU A 135 58.82 -8.54 19.29
CA GLU A 135 59.53 -9.64 19.98
C GLU A 135 60.63 -10.26 19.13
N SER A 136 60.42 -10.37 17.82
CA SER A 136 61.40 -10.99 16.93
C SER A 136 62.78 -10.31 17.01
N PHE A 137 62.84 -8.98 17.17
CA PHE A 137 64.11 -8.25 17.30
C PHE A 137 64.90 -8.64 18.55
N TYR A 138 64.23 -9.04 19.63
CA TYR A 138 64.90 -9.52 20.84
C TYR A 138 65.51 -10.91 20.62
N ILE A 139 64.77 -11.79 19.93
CA ILE A 139 65.14 -13.20 19.67
C ILE A 139 66.26 -13.32 18.62
N LEU A 140 66.48 -12.28 17.81
CA LEU A 140 67.56 -12.21 16.83
C LEU A 140 68.95 -12.43 17.46
N ALA A 141 69.13 -12.02 18.71
CA ALA A 141 70.38 -12.23 19.45
C ALA A 141 70.61 -13.69 19.86
N GLU A 142 69.55 -14.49 19.97
CA GLU A 142 69.63 -15.90 20.40
C GLU A 142 69.70 -16.86 19.22
N SER A 143 68.85 -16.69 18.20
CA SER A 143 68.91 -17.51 17.00
C SER A 143 68.32 -16.83 15.77
N THR A 144 69.07 -16.88 14.66
CA THR A 144 68.64 -16.31 13.38
C THR A 144 67.47 -17.09 12.78
N SER A 145 67.37 -18.39 13.03
CA SER A 145 66.27 -19.23 12.55
C SER A 145 64.94 -18.90 13.24
N ALA A 146 64.92 -18.72 14.56
CA ALA A 146 63.69 -18.33 15.26
C ALA A 146 63.26 -16.91 14.89
N PHE A 147 64.22 -15.99 14.70
CA PHE A 147 63.93 -14.65 14.20
C PHE A 147 63.16 -14.68 12.87
N ILE A 148 63.66 -15.39 11.85
CA ILE A 148 63.02 -15.43 10.52
C ILE A 148 61.60 -15.98 10.62
N LEU A 149 61.39 -17.02 11.43
CA LEU A 149 60.09 -17.66 11.59
C LEU A 149 59.09 -16.73 12.28
N ILE A 150 59.48 -16.09 13.39
CA ILE A 150 58.60 -15.20 14.17
C ILE A 150 58.36 -13.88 13.44
N PHE A 151 59.40 -13.29 12.85
CA PHE A 151 59.29 -12.07 12.05
C PHE A 151 58.41 -12.30 10.81
N GLY A 152 58.65 -13.39 10.07
CA GLY A 152 57.83 -13.78 8.92
C GLY A 152 56.39 -14.11 9.32
N GLY A 153 56.20 -14.80 10.45
CA GLY A 153 54.89 -15.10 11.02
C GLY A 153 54.11 -13.83 11.40
N GLY A 154 54.77 -12.85 12.04
CA GLY A 154 54.20 -11.56 12.36
C GLY A 154 53.77 -10.77 11.11
N LEU A 155 54.61 -10.77 10.07
CA LEU A 155 54.31 -10.11 8.79
C LEU A 155 53.12 -10.78 8.09
N LEU A 156 53.07 -12.12 8.09
CA LEU A 156 51.94 -12.88 7.54
C LEU A 156 50.65 -12.63 8.32
N ALA A 157 50.71 -12.55 9.65
CA ALA A 157 49.56 -12.24 10.49
C ALA A 157 48.98 -10.85 10.20
N ILE A 158 49.85 -9.83 10.06
CA ILE A 158 49.42 -8.47 9.66
C ILE A 158 48.85 -8.49 8.24
N GLY A 159 49.53 -9.14 7.29
CA GLY A 159 49.09 -9.23 5.90
C GLY A 159 47.72 -9.91 5.76
N ALA A 160 47.53 -11.05 6.43
CA ALA A 160 46.27 -11.78 6.45
C ALA A 160 45.15 -10.95 7.10
N SER A 161 45.44 -10.29 8.22
CA SER A 161 44.49 -9.39 8.89
C SER A 161 44.09 -8.22 7.98
N SER A 162 45.06 -7.55 7.36
CA SER A 162 44.79 -6.46 6.42
C SER A 162 43.91 -6.89 5.24
N LEU A 163 44.13 -8.08 4.68
CA LEU A 163 43.27 -8.66 3.64
C LEU A 163 41.83 -8.89 4.12
N VAL A 164 41.64 -9.39 5.34
CA VAL A 164 40.31 -9.60 5.93
C VAL A 164 39.58 -8.27 6.13
N LEU A 165 40.26 -7.20 6.56
CA LEU A 165 39.66 -5.86 6.64
C LEU A 165 39.27 -5.31 5.28
N LEU A 166 40.12 -5.45 4.28
CA LEU A 166 39.83 -5.01 2.92
C LEU A 166 38.62 -5.77 2.35
N ALA A 167 38.58 -7.08 2.49
CA ALA A 167 37.44 -7.89 2.08
C ALA A 167 36.15 -7.47 2.78
N THR A 168 36.18 -7.29 4.10
CA THR A 168 35.01 -6.87 4.90
C THR A 168 34.54 -5.47 4.52
N SER A 169 35.46 -4.52 4.29
CA SER A 169 35.13 -3.16 3.85
C SER A 169 34.57 -3.09 2.42
N TYR A 170 35.03 -3.99 1.54
CA TYR A 170 34.47 -4.11 0.19
C TYR A 170 33.03 -4.62 0.21
N VAL A 171 32.76 -5.67 0.99
CA VAL A 171 31.42 -6.25 1.15
C VAL A 171 30.46 -5.22 1.73
N THR A 172 30.85 -4.52 2.80
CA THR A 172 30.00 -3.47 3.41
C THR A 172 29.69 -2.33 2.45
N ARG A 173 30.66 -1.86 1.65
CA ARG A 173 30.41 -0.85 0.61
C ARG A 173 29.47 -1.36 -0.47
N PHE A 174 29.64 -2.59 -0.93
CA PHE A 174 28.77 -3.20 -1.93
C PHE A 174 27.31 -3.27 -1.44
N PHE A 175 27.11 -3.73 -0.21
CA PHE A 175 25.78 -3.71 0.43
C PHE A 175 25.24 -2.30 0.60
N GLY A 176 26.05 -1.33 1.04
CA GLY A 176 25.64 0.08 1.16
C GLY A 176 25.17 0.66 -0.17
N LEU A 177 25.86 0.35 -1.27
CA LEU A 177 25.46 0.78 -2.61
C LEU A 177 24.15 0.12 -3.07
N LEU A 178 23.94 -1.17 -2.78
CA LEU A 178 22.68 -1.85 -3.09
C LEU A 178 21.50 -1.23 -2.35
N VAL A 179 21.68 -0.94 -1.06
CA VAL A 179 20.65 -0.28 -0.23
C VAL A 179 20.34 1.11 -0.77
N LEU A 180 21.35 1.93 -1.08
CA LEU A 180 21.14 3.26 -1.67
C LEU A 180 20.40 3.18 -3.01
N ARG A 181 20.72 2.19 -3.85
CA ARG A 181 20.04 1.97 -5.12
C ARG A 181 18.58 1.58 -4.93
N LEU A 182 18.28 0.78 -3.91
CA LEU A 182 16.91 0.40 -3.55
C LEU A 182 16.12 1.61 -3.05
N ILE A 183 16.71 2.42 -2.17
CA ILE A 183 16.11 3.65 -1.64
C ILE A 183 15.84 4.63 -2.78
N GLN A 184 16.81 4.86 -3.67
CA GLN A 184 16.63 5.73 -4.84
C GLN A 184 15.54 5.21 -5.77
N TRP A 185 15.44 3.89 -5.96
CA TRP A 185 14.38 3.30 -6.78
C TRP A 185 12.98 3.50 -6.17
N ILE A 186 12.84 3.34 -4.84
CA ILE A 186 11.59 3.60 -4.12
C ILE A 186 11.22 5.09 -4.17
N LEU A 187 12.17 5.98 -3.91
CA LEU A 187 11.93 7.43 -3.98
C LEU A 187 11.61 7.89 -5.41
N ASN A 188 12.27 7.33 -6.44
CA ASN A 188 11.98 7.67 -7.84
C ASN A 188 10.67 7.06 -8.34
N ARG A 189 10.19 5.96 -7.75
CA ARG A 189 8.84 5.44 -8.00
C ARG A 189 7.76 6.41 -7.51
N GLY A 190 7.94 7.02 -6.34
CA GLY A 190 7.00 8.02 -5.80
C GLY A 190 6.88 9.26 -6.69
N LYS A 191 8.00 9.76 -7.23
CA LYS A 191 8.03 10.94 -8.11
C LYS A 191 7.40 10.74 -9.50
N ARG A 192 7.16 9.49 -9.93
CA ARG A 192 6.47 9.20 -11.20
C ARG A 192 4.94 9.23 -11.08
N GLY A 193 4.39 9.18 -9.86
CA GLY A 193 2.94 9.29 -9.63
C GLY A 193 2.39 10.71 -9.78
N GLU A 194 3.19 11.74 -9.50
CA GLU A 194 2.72 13.14 -9.50
C GLU A 194 2.84 13.86 -10.85
N ARG A 195 3.36 13.21 -11.90
CA ARG A 195 3.40 13.78 -13.26
C ARG A 195 2.16 13.44 -14.11
N HIS A 196 1.20 12.74 -13.52
CA HIS A 196 -0.05 12.33 -14.19
C HIS A 196 -1.32 12.78 -13.44
N ALA A 197 -1.19 13.64 -12.44
CA ALA A 197 -2.29 14.41 -11.85
C ALA A 197 -2.13 15.88 -12.26
#